data_AF-A0A0G0HHY3-F1
#
_entry.id   AF-A0A0G0HHY3-F1
#
_cell.length_a   1.000
_cell.length_b   1.000
_cell.length_c   1.000
_cell.angle_alpha   90.00
_cell.angle_beta   90.00
_cell.angle_gamma   90.00
#
_symmetry.space_group_name_H-M   'P 1'
#
loop_
_entity.id
_entity.type
_entity.pdbx_description
1 polymer ?
#
loop_
_entity_poly.entity_id
_entity_poly.type
_entity_poly.pdbx_seq_one_letter_code
_entity_poly.pdbx_strand_id
1 'polypeptide(L)' 'MLTPYLPFPPSSGGQIRSHNLLKHLSKKHEITLFSLIKDDAEKEYVGELKKYCKKYNAFRITI' A
#
# COMPACT_ATOMS: atom_id res chain seq x y z
N MET A 1 6.31 1.03 6.21
CA MET A 1 5.82 -0.33 5.89
C MET A 1 6.20 -0.66 4.46
N LEU A 2 6.81 -1.82 4.22
CA LEU A 2 7.17 -2.30 2.89
C LEU A 2 6.22 -3.43 2.50
N THR A 3 5.63 -3.37 1.30
CA THR A 3 4.70 -4.40 0.82
C THR A 3 5.08 -4.88 -0.58
N PRO A 4 4.99 -6.19 -0.86
CA PRO A 4 5.36 -6.77 -2.15
C PRO A 4 4.31 -6.52 -3.26
N TYR A 5 3.20 -5.88 -2.93
CA TYR A 5 2.13 -5.46 -3.83
C TYR A 5 1.44 -4.23 -3.23
N LEU A 6 0.66 -3.51 -4.04
CA LEU A 6 -0.21 -2.46 -3.54
C LEU A 6 -1.27 -3.05 -2.58
N PRO A 7 -1.42 -2.53 -1.34
CA PRO A 7 -2.37 -3.10 -0.38
C PRO A 7 -3.85 -2.91 -0.76
N PHE A 8 -4.18 -1.96 -1.65
CA PHE A 8 -5.55 -1.63 -2.04
C PHE A 8 -5.65 -1.45 -3.56
N PRO A 9 -6.74 -1.91 -4.22
CA PRO A 9 -7.84 -2.69 -3.67
C PRO A 9 -7.40 -4.13 -3.37
N PRO A 10 -7.77 -4.70 -2.21
CA PRO A 10 -7.30 -6.02 -1.85
C PRO A 10 -8.09 -7.10 -2.61
N SER A 11 -7.37 -7.91 -3.39
CA SER A 11 -7.91 -9.08 -4.12
C SER A 11 -7.31 -10.41 -3.66
N SER A 12 -6.27 -10.37 -2.81
CA SER A 12 -5.59 -11.55 -2.26
C SER A 12 -5.48 -11.49 -0.74
N GLY A 13 -5.36 -12.64 -0.08
CA GLY A 13 -5.19 -12.71 1.38
C GLY A 13 -3.99 -11.91 1.89
N GLY A 14 -2.91 -11.86 1.11
CA GLY A 14 -1.75 -11.04 1.41
C GLY A 14 -2.02 -9.53 1.38
N GLN A 15 -2.75 -9.06 0.37
CA GLN A 15 -3.20 -7.65 0.29
C GLN A 15 -4.18 -7.33 1.42
N ILE A 16 -5.14 -8.21 1.71
CA ILE A 16 -6.10 -8.06 2.82
C ILE A 16 -5.34 -7.88 4.15
N ARG A 17 -4.35 -8.72 4.44
CA ARG A 17 -3.52 -8.61 5.65
C ARG A 17 -2.78 -7.28 5.68
N SER A 18 -2.10 -6.92 4.59
CA SER A 18 -1.30 -5.70 4.52
C SER A 18 -2.14 -4.44 4.70
N HIS A 19 -3.31 -4.40 4.07
CA HIS A 19 -4.25 -3.28 4.19
C HIS A 19 -4.80 -3.12 5.61
N ASN A 20 -5.23 -4.22 6.24
CA ASN A 20 -5.72 -4.18 7.62
C ASN A 20 -4.62 -3.79 8.62
N LEU A 21 -3.39 -4.28 8.40
CA LEU A 21 -2.24 -3.90 9.22
C LEU A 21 -1.92 -2.42 9.07
N LEU A 22 -1.89 -1.90 7.84
CA LEU A 22 -1.68 -0.48 7.56
C LEU A 22 -2.73 0.37 8.29
N LYS A 23 -4.01 0.02 8.15
CA LYS A 23 -5.11 0.71 8.84
C LYS A 23 -4.96 0.69 10.36
N HIS A 24 -4.61 -0.46 10.95
CA HIS A 24 -4.45 -0.58 12.39
C HIS A 24 -3.26 0.24 12.91
N LEU A 25 -2.09 0.10 12.27
CA LEU A 25 -0.86 0.78 12.68
C LEU A 25 -0.94 2.30 12.50
N SER A 26 -1.65 2.78 11.47
CA SER A 26 -1.81 4.22 11.20
C SER A 26 -2.43 5.01 12.36
N LYS A 27 -3.16 4.34 13.25
CA LYS A 27 -3.78 4.96 14.42
C LYS A 27 -2.77 5.46 15.45
N LYS A 28 -1.57 4.88 15.49
CA LYS A 28 -0.54 5.16 16.51
C LYS A 28 0.82 5.51 15.91
N HIS A 29 1.00 5.35 14.61
CA HIS A 29 2.30 5.53 13.95
C HIS A 29 2.16 6.37 12.68
N GLU A 30 3.13 7.25 12.46
CA GLU A 30 3.30 7.88 11.17
C GLU A 30 3.96 6.90 10.21
N ILE A 31 3.25 6.49 9.16
CA ILE A 31 3.71 5.46 8.24
C ILE A 31 4.19 6.09 6.93
N THR A 32 5.41 5.73 6.52
CA THR A 32 5.82 5.81 5.11
C THR A 32 5.59 4.43 4.47
N LEU A 33 4.77 4.38 3.43
CA LEU A 33 4.46 3.16 2.69
C LEU A 33 5.33 3.06 1.44
N PHE A 34 6.00 1.92 1.28
CA PHE A 34 6.69 1.52 0.07
C PHE A 34 5.99 0.28 -0.46
N SER A 35 5.50 0.34 -1.70
CA SER A 35 4.79 -0.76 -2.33
C SER A 35 5.36 -1.07 -3.70
N LEU A 36 5.43 -2.34 -4.03
CA LEU A 36 5.71 -2.75 -5.40
C LEU A 36 4.41 -2.74 -6.21
N ILE A 37 4.47 -2.24 -7.44
CA ILE A 37 3.34 -2.19 -8.40
C ILE A 37 3.74 -2.89 -9.70
N LYS A 38 2.76 -3.44 -10.42
CA LYS A 38 3.01 -4.04 -11.74
C LYS A 38 2.85 -3.02 -12.86
N ASP A 39 1.83 -2.17 -12.74
CA ASP A 39 1.50 -1.14 -13.72
C ASP A 39 1.25 0.21 -13.06
N ASP A 40 1.48 1.30 -13.80
CA ASP A 40 1.26 2.67 -13.32
C ASP A 40 -0.23 2.99 -13.08
N ALA A 41 -1.15 2.26 -13.71
CA ALA A 41 -2.59 2.35 -13.46
C ALA A 41 -2.94 2.11 -11.98
N GLU A 42 -2.21 1.23 -11.28
CA GLU A 42 -2.44 0.95 -9.86
C GLU A 42 -2.26 2.20 -8.98
N LYS A 43 -1.57 3.24 -9.47
CA LYS A 43 -1.42 4.51 -8.74
C LYS A 43 -2.75 5.24 -8.51
N GLU A 44 -3.81 4.92 -9.26
CA GLU A 44 -5.15 5.48 -9.03
C GLU A 44 -5.66 5.22 -7.59
N TYR A 45 -5.26 4.09 -7.02
CA TYR A 45 -5.70 3.63 -5.69
C TYR A 45 -4.92 4.25 -4.53
N VAL A 46 -3.88 5.02 -4.82
CA VAL A 46 -3.02 5.67 -3.81
C VAL A 46 -3.80 6.67 -2.98
N GLY A 47 -4.85 7.29 -3.55
CA GLY A 47 -5.74 8.19 -2.82
C GLY A 47 -6.33 7.55 -1.56
N GLU A 48 -6.73 6.29 -1.64
CA GLU A 48 -7.29 5.55 -0.50
C GLU A 48 -6.22 5.28 0.56
N LEU A 49 -5.01 4.91 0.13
CA LEU A 49 -3.90 4.56 1.03
C LEU A 49 -3.33 5.78 1.77
N LYS A 50 -3.42 6.99 1.19
CA LYS A 50 -3.01 8.24 1.85
C LYS A 50 -3.79 8.54 3.13
N LYS A 51 -4.95 7.92 3.36
CA LYS A 51 -5.69 7.99 4.63
C LYS A 51 -4.93 7.34 5.79
N TYR A 52 -4.02 6.42 5.50
CA TYR A 52 -3.34 5.58 6.50
C TYR A 52 -1.81 5.72 6.48
N CYS A 53 -1.24 6.49 5.55
CA CYS A 53 0.19 6.75 5.47
C CYS A 53 0.47 8.21 5.12
N LYS A 54 1.54 8.76 5.68
CA LYS A 54 1.96 10.16 5.46
C LYS A 54 2.70 10.33 4.14
N LYS A 55 3.50 9.33 3.78
CA LYS A 55 4.29 9.28 2.55
C LYS A 55 4.05 7.96 1.86
N TYR A 56 4.03 7.99 0.54
CA TYR A 56 3.82 6.84 -0.30
C TYR A 56 4.83 6.86 -1.44
N ASN A 57 5.46 5.71 -1.69
CA ASN A 57 6.34 5.50 -2.83
C ASN A 57 6.01 4.14 -3.47
N ALA A 58 5.81 4.16 -4.78
CA ALA A 58 5.57 2.97 -5.58
C ALA A 58 6.81 2.63 -6.39
N PHE A 59 7.18 1.35 -6.45
CA PHE A 59 8.25 0.87 -7.32
C PHE A 59 7.69 -0.14 -8.30
N ARG A 60 7.92 0.09 -9.58
CA ARG A 60 7.50 -0.83 -10.63
C ARG A 60 8.44 -2.03 -10.68
N ILE A 61 7.89 -3.24 -10.57
CA ILE A 61 8.66 -4.46 -10.80
C ILE A 61 8.71 -4.70 -12.31
N THR A 62 9.92 -4.94 -12.84
CA THR A 62 10.10 -5.50 -14.19
C THR A 62 10.41 -6.97 -14.01
N ILE A 63 9.62 -7.83 -14.64
CA ILE A 63 9.84 -9.28 -14.69
C ILE A 63 10.65 -9.56 -15.96
#